data_AF-L7K0J2-F1
#
_entry.id   AF-L7K0J2-F1
#
_cell.length_a   1.000
_cell.length_b   1.000
_cell.length_c   1.000
_cell.angle_alpha   90.00
_cell.angle_beta   90.00
_cell.angle_gamma   90.00
#
_symmetry.space_group_name_H-M   'P 1'
#
loop_
_entity.id
_entity.type
_entity.pdbx_description
1 polymer ?
#
loop_
_entity_poly.entity_id
_entity_poly.type
_entity_poly.pdbx_seq_one_letter_code
_entity_poly.pdbx_strand_id
1 'polypeptide(L)'
;MKDSVLNLINIKPANLDNLGSVITKCTYFSFDTFLYALSSGKIYLNDMRVCLQSRRTHQFSYQPDNYKEILSAVSDISVVDDHSFVARNLNTVILYDTRNDRSCVSTYEVFKADAKSVQRVCNLELVYERMHCVYEDGRIVTGDFDGNFYVFGRDGERVSVKGEGVAKVIGCRENEIVVCGESICYYKVE
;
A
#
# COMPACT_ATOMS: atom_id res chain seq x y z
N MET A 1 5.71 -25.24 -27.27
CA MET A 1 5.89 -24.96 -25.83
C MET A 1 4.49 -24.91 -25.25
N LYS A 2 4.12 -25.76 -24.29
CA LYS A 2 2.83 -25.61 -23.60
C LYS A 2 3.02 -24.46 -22.60
N ASP A 3 2.14 -23.47 -22.64
CA ASP A 3 2.10 -22.44 -21.59
C ASP A 3 1.74 -23.12 -20.28
N SER A 4 2.76 -23.37 -19.46
CA SER A 4 2.60 -23.89 -18.10
C SER A 4 2.44 -22.70 -17.16
N VAL A 5 1.26 -22.55 -16.56
CA VAL A 5 1.01 -21.57 -15.49
C VAL A 5 1.52 -22.14 -14.17
N LEU A 6 2.33 -21.36 -13.46
CA LEU A 6 2.85 -21.72 -12.14
C LEU A 6 2.18 -20.85 -11.06
N ASN A 7 1.60 -21.51 -10.06
CA ASN A 7 1.05 -20.83 -8.89
C ASN A 7 2.15 -20.60 -7.84
N LEU A 8 2.63 -19.37 -7.71
CA LEU A 8 3.70 -19.01 -6.76
C LEU A 8 3.18 -18.86 -5.31
N ILE A 9 1.90 -18.46 -5.16
CA ILE A 9 1.29 -18.19 -3.86
C ILE A 9 -0.08 -18.88 -3.81
N ASN A 10 -0.32 -19.67 -2.77
CA ASN A 10 -1.64 -20.20 -2.46
C ASN A 10 -1.90 -20.07 -0.97
N ILE A 11 -2.68 -19.07 -0.57
CA ILE A 11 -3.13 -18.88 0.82
C ILE A 11 -4.55 -19.41 1.05
N LYS A 12 -5.17 -20.03 0.03
CA LYS A 12 -6.53 -20.54 0.13
C LYS A 12 -6.54 -21.72 1.13
N PRO A 13 -7.32 -21.65 2.22
CA PRO A 13 -7.45 -22.78 3.13
C PRO A 13 -8.21 -23.93 2.47
N ALA A 14 -8.05 -25.15 3.00
CA ALA A 14 -8.79 -26.33 2.52
C ALA A 14 -10.31 -26.18 2.75
N ASN A 15 -10.70 -25.61 3.90
CA ASN A 15 -12.07 -25.16 4.15
C ASN A 15 -12.16 -23.64 4.01
N LEU A 16 -13.04 -23.14 3.13
CA LEU A 16 -13.28 -21.72 2.91
C LEU A 16 -13.81 -20.99 4.16
N ASP A 17 -14.47 -21.70 5.08
CA ASP A 17 -14.92 -21.09 6.34
C ASP A 17 -13.74 -20.60 7.22
N ASN A 18 -12.55 -21.15 7.01
CA ASN A 18 -11.33 -20.76 7.71
C ASN A 18 -10.57 -19.62 7.01
N LEU A 19 -11.19 -18.91 6.06
CA LEU A 19 -10.54 -17.83 5.32
C LEU A 19 -10.32 -16.62 6.23
N GLY A 20 -9.09 -16.48 6.74
CA GLY A 20 -8.72 -15.36 7.62
C GLY A 20 -8.23 -14.10 6.91
N SER A 21 -7.76 -14.21 5.66
CA SER A 21 -7.24 -13.05 4.91
C SER A 21 -7.12 -13.34 3.41
N VAL A 22 -7.11 -12.30 2.60
CA VAL A 22 -6.97 -12.37 1.14
C VAL A 22 -5.75 -11.58 0.66
N ILE A 23 -5.20 -11.94 -0.50
CA ILE A 23 -4.13 -11.16 -1.16
C ILE A 23 -4.75 -9.90 -1.77
N THR A 24 -4.22 -8.73 -1.41
CA THR A 24 -4.74 -7.43 -1.86
C THR A 24 -3.83 -6.75 -2.89
N LYS A 25 -2.52 -7.00 -2.83
CA LYS A 25 -1.53 -6.49 -3.78
C LYS A 25 -0.45 -7.55 -4.01
N CYS A 26 0.03 -7.63 -5.24
CA CYS A 26 1.27 -8.31 -5.60
C CYS A 26 2.06 -7.37 -6.52
N THR A 27 3.36 -7.26 -6.33
CA THR A 27 4.25 -6.48 -7.19
C THR A 27 5.65 -7.08 -7.19
N TYR A 28 6.35 -6.99 -8.31
CA TYR A 28 7.78 -7.25 -8.33
C TYR A 28 8.49 -6.24 -7.43
N PHE A 29 9.45 -6.74 -6.65
CA PHE A 29 10.39 -5.93 -5.88
C PHE A 29 11.73 -5.85 -6.60
N SER A 30 12.15 -6.97 -7.21
CA SER A 30 13.23 -7.05 -8.17
C SER A 30 12.88 -8.07 -9.26
N PHE A 31 13.83 -8.44 -10.12
CA PHE A 31 13.61 -9.43 -11.18
C PHE A 31 13.17 -10.81 -10.63
N ASP A 32 13.78 -11.26 -9.53
CA ASP A 32 13.53 -12.59 -8.95
C ASP A 32 12.80 -12.55 -7.61
N THR A 33 12.47 -11.35 -7.12
CA THR A 33 11.78 -11.18 -5.84
C THR A 33 10.50 -10.38 -6.01
N PHE A 34 9.49 -10.71 -5.22
CA PHE A 34 8.20 -10.02 -5.25
C PHE A 34 7.64 -9.82 -3.84
N LEU A 35 6.84 -8.77 -3.71
CA LEU A 35 6.07 -8.48 -2.51
C LEU A 35 4.61 -8.89 -2.75
N TYR A 36 3.99 -9.50 -1.75
CA TYR A 36 2.53 -9.60 -1.69
C TYR A 36 2.00 -9.14 -0.34
N ALA A 37 0.88 -8.42 -0.40
CA ALA A 37 0.20 -7.85 0.75
C ALA A 37 -1.13 -8.55 1.00
N LEU A 38 -1.54 -8.57 2.26
CA LEU A 38 -2.77 -9.17 2.72
C LEU A 38 -3.75 -8.14 3.29
N SER A 39 -5.03 -8.49 3.29
CA SER A 39 -6.09 -7.72 3.97
C SER A 39 -5.90 -7.59 5.49
N SER A 40 -5.07 -8.45 6.08
CA SER A 40 -4.68 -8.40 7.50
C SER A 40 -3.54 -7.41 7.79
N GLY A 41 -3.09 -6.66 6.80
CA GLY A 41 -1.99 -5.69 6.93
C GLY A 41 -0.59 -6.29 6.90
N LYS A 42 -0.47 -7.61 6.72
CA LYS A 42 0.81 -8.31 6.56
C LYS A 42 1.31 -8.20 5.11
N ILE A 43 2.61 -7.97 4.97
CA ILE A 43 3.31 -7.95 3.69
C ILE A 43 4.43 -8.98 3.76
N TYR A 44 4.64 -9.73 2.68
CA TYR A 44 5.69 -10.72 2.60
C TYR A 44 6.56 -10.44 1.38
N LEU A 45 7.87 -10.46 1.58
CA LEU A 45 8.84 -10.53 0.49
C LEU A 45 9.13 -12.00 0.21
N ASN A 46 9.15 -12.38 -1.06
CA ASN A 46 9.49 -13.72 -1.50
C ASN A 46 10.58 -13.70 -2.57
N ASP A 47 11.50 -14.66 -2.49
CA ASP A 47 12.59 -14.88 -3.45
C ASP A 47 12.37 -16.19 -4.21
N MET A 48 12.15 -16.09 -5.52
CA MET A 48 11.86 -17.23 -6.39
C MET A 48 13.07 -18.14 -6.62
N ARG A 49 14.30 -17.64 -6.42
CA ARG A 49 15.54 -18.43 -6.53
C ARG A 49 15.68 -19.38 -5.34
N VAL A 50 15.22 -18.94 -4.16
CA VAL A 50 15.22 -19.77 -2.94
C VAL A 50 14.12 -20.81 -2.99
N CYS A 51 12.90 -20.40 -3.35
CA CYS A 51 11.79 -21.32 -3.56
C CYS A 51 10.74 -20.70 -4.49
N LEU A 52 10.30 -21.49 -5.48
CA LEU A 52 9.23 -21.10 -6.40
C LEU A 52 7.89 -20.89 -5.68
N GLN A 53 7.66 -21.58 -4.57
CA GLN A 53 6.49 -21.38 -3.72
C GLN A 53 6.86 -20.50 -2.54
N SER A 54 5.97 -19.59 -2.16
CA SER A 54 6.22 -18.68 -1.03
C SER A 54 6.66 -19.43 0.23
N ARG A 55 7.95 -19.33 0.56
CA ARG A 55 8.47 -19.60 1.90
C ARG A 55 8.60 -18.23 2.53
N ARG A 56 7.79 -17.96 3.57
CA ARG A 56 7.77 -16.70 4.32
C ARG A 56 9.18 -16.35 4.79
N THR A 57 9.91 -15.59 4.00
CA THR A 57 11.32 -15.26 4.22
C THR A 57 11.43 -13.99 5.05
N HIS A 58 10.67 -12.96 4.66
CA HIS A 58 10.46 -11.77 5.48
C HIS A 58 8.98 -11.43 5.58
N GLN A 59 8.58 -10.95 6.76
CA GLN A 59 7.23 -10.49 7.05
C GLN A 59 7.32 -9.07 7.62
N PHE A 60 6.61 -8.15 6.98
CA PHE A 60 6.44 -6.79 7.43
C PHE A 60 4.99 -6.62 7.88
N SER A 61 4.78 -5.92 8.99
CA SER A 61 3.44 -5.54 9.43
C SER A 61 3.53 -4.31 10.29
N TYR A 62 2.59 -3.40 10.08
CA TYR A 62 2.32 -2.36 11.04
C TYR A 62 1.32 -2.89 12.07
N GLN A 63 1.69 -2.81 13.35
CA GLN A 63 0.80 -3.12 14.47
C GLN A 63 0.19 -1.80 14.94
N PRO A 64 -1.02 -1.44 14.48
CA PRO A 64 -1.68 -0.27 15.03
C PRO A 64 -2.21 -0.61 16.45
N ASP A 65 -2.45 0.39 17.29
CA ASP A 65 -3.08 0.17 18.60
C ASP A 65 -4.39 -0.65 18.45
N ASN A 66 -4.71 -1.47 19.47
CA ASN A 66 -5.73 -2.55 19.52
C ASN A 66 -7.14 -2.28 18.91
N TYR A 67 -7.47 -1.07 18.48
CA TYR A 67 -8.79 -0.70 17.91
C TYR A 67 -8.76 -0.37 16.41
N LYS A 68 -7.63 -0.57 15.73
CA LYS A 68 -7.38 -0.05 14.37
C LYS A 68 -7.13 -1.14 13.32
N GLU A 69 -7.37 -2.41 13.64
CA GLU A 69 -7.16 -3.53 12.71
C GLU A 69 -7.96 -3.35 11.41
N ILE A 70 -9.16 -2.77 11.48
CA ILE A 70 -10.00 -2.48 10.31
C ILE A 70 -9.34 -1.52 9.30
N LEU A 71 -8.37 -0.72 9.74
CA LEU A 71 -7.61 0.20 8.89
C LEU A 71 -6.32 -0.41 8.34
N SER A 72 -5.93 -1.59 8.85
CA SER A 72 -4.63 -2.22 8.58
C SER A 72 -4.51 -2.81 7.18
N ALA A 73 -5.63 -3.05 6.49
CA ALA A 73 -5.66 -3.64 5.16
C ALA A 73 -4.76 -2.86 4.19
N VAL A 74 -3.73 -3.52 3.67
CA VAL A 74 -2.82 -2.92 2.70
C VAL A 74 -3.49 -2.94 1.34
N SER A 75 -3.60 -1.78 0.70
CA SER A 75 -4.29 -1.58 -0.59
C SER A 75 -3.31 -1.39 -1.74
N ASP A 76 -2.13 -0.84 -1.48
CA ASP A 76 -1.10 -0.64 -2.51
C ASP A 76 0.33 -0.72 -1.98
N ILE A 77 1.26 -0.97 -2.91
CA ILE A 77 2.70 -0.99 -2.67
C ILE A 77 3.38 -0.28 -3.83
N SER A 78 4.34 0.59 -3.53
CA SER A 78 5.25 1.21 -4.50
C SER A 78 6.70 0.95 -4.08
N VAL A 79 7.51 0.43 -5.00
CA VAL A 79 8.93 0.16 -4.77
C VAL A 79 9.70 1.48 -4.80
N VAL A 80 10.57 1.68 -3.82
CA VAL A 80 11.37 2.90 -3.68
C VAL A 80 12.73 2.70 -4.32
N ASP A 81 13.42 1.63 -3.92
CA ASP A 81 14.73 1.20 -4.42
C ASP A 81 14.93 -0.31 -4.16
N ASP A 82 16.15 -0.80 -4.35
CA ASP A 82 16.53 -2.20 -4.17
C ASP A 82 16.35 -2.73 -2.73
N HIS A 83 16.13 -1.84 -1.76
CA HIS A 83 16.06 -2.19 -0.34
C HIS A 83 14.78 -1.71 0.33
N SER A 84 14.03 -0.80 -0.26
CA SER A 84 12.90 -0.17 0.40
C SER A 84 11.66 -0.08 -0.47
N PHE A 85 10.51 -0.04 0.19
CA PHE A 85 9.22 0.10 -0.45
C PHE A 85 8.27 0.84 0.48
N VAL A 86 7.26 1.49 -0.10
CA VAL A 86 6.15 2.06 0.64
C VAL A 86 4.91 1.19 0.49
N ALA A 87 4.15 1.05 1.56
CA ALA A 87 2.85 0.39 1.53
C ALA A 87 1.76 1.33 2.05
N ARG A 88 0.63 1.33 1.36
CA ARG A 88 -0.55 2.11 1.71
C ARG A 88 -1.58 1.22 2.39
N ASN A 89 -1.99 1.58 3.60
CA ASN A 89 -3.22 1.07 4.20
C ASN A 89 -4.30 2.15 4.15
N LEU A 90 -5.43 2.03 4.86
CA LEU A 90 -6.51 3.01 4.69
C LEU A 90 -6.09 4.41 5.15
N ASN A 91 -5.40 4.52 6.29
CA ASN A 91 -5.16 5.81 6.94
C ASN A 91 -3.70 6.27 6.96
N THR A 92 -2.76 5.43 6.54
CA THR A 92 -1.32 5.72 6.56
C THR A 92 -0.61 5.22 5.31
N VAL A 93 0.51 5.86 4.99
CA VAL A 93 1.57 5.29 4.13
C VAL A 93 2.77 4.98 5.01
N ILE A 94 3.38 3.82 4.81
CA ILE A 94 4.47 3.33 5.66
C ILE A 94 5.65 2.96 4.78
N LEU A 95 6.83 3.51 5.09
CA LEU A 95 8.10 3.17 4.46
C LEU A 95 8.73 1.99 5.21
N TYR A 96 9.10 0.95 4.47
CA TYR A 96 9.78 -0.23 4.97
C TYR A 96 11.16 -0.37 4.32
N ASP A 97 12.10 -0.92 5.08
CA ASP A 97 13.42 -1.33 4.60
C ASP A 97 13.54 -2.84 4.78
N THR A 98 13.80 -3.56 3.69
CA THR A 98 13.92 -5.02 3.65
C THR A 98 15.11 -5.55 4.44
N ARG A 99 16.09 -4.70 4.77
CA ARG A 99 17.22 -5.05 5.64
C ARG A 99 16.82 -5.02 7.12
N ASN A 100 15.66 -4.45 7.46
CA ASN A 100 15.09 -4.41 8.79
C ASN A 100 13.60 -4.78 8.76
N ASP A 101 13.29 -6.07 8.87
CA ASP A 101 11.93 -6.59 8.88
C ASP A 101 11.19 -6.43 10.23
N ARG A 102 11.86 -5.91 11.25
CA ARG A 102 11.29 -5.79 12.61
C ARG A 102 10.51 -4.50 12.83
N SER A 103 10.78 -3.46 12.05
CA SER A 103 10.17 -2.14 12.25
C SER A 103 10.05 -1.38 10.94
N CYS A 104 9.01 -0.55 10.83
CA CYS A 104 8.94 0.45 9.77
C CYS A 104 10.01 1.53 9.94
N VAL A 105 10.42 2.15 8.82
CA VAL A 105 11.35 3.29 8.81
C VAL A 105 10.61 4.57 9.16
N SER A 106 9.44 4.79 8.57
CA SER A 106 8.63 5.99 8.77
C SER A 106 7.17 5.71 8.48
N THR A 107 6.28 6.42 9.18
CA THR A 107 4.83 6.32 9.03
C THR A 107 4.26 7.71 8.80
N TYR A 108 3.48 7.85 7.73
CA TYR A 108 2.85 9.10 7.31
C TYR A 108 1.34 8.98 7.44
N GLU A 109 0.75 9.73 8.37
CA GLU A 109 -0.70 9.73 8.56
C GLU A 109 -1.41 10.57 7.50
N VAL A 110 -2.33 9.94 6.77
CA VAL A 110 -3.23 10.60 5.81
C VAL A 110 -4.39 11.20 6.57
N PHE A 111 -5.00 10.39 7.44
CA PHE A 111 -5.97 10.84 8.43
C PHE A 111 -5.75 10.12 9.77
N LYS A 112 -6.16 10.80 10.84
CA LYS A 112 -6.04 10.30 12.21
C LYS A 112 -6.98 9.12 12.43
N ALA A 113 -6.45 8.01 12.96
CA ALA A 113 -7.24 6.85 13.34
C ALA A 113 -7.91 7.04 14.72
N ASP A 114 -9.01 7.79 14.76
CA ASP A 114 -9.88 7.94 15.94
C ASP A 114 -11.26 7.29 15.74
N ALA A 115 -12.05 7.21 16.82
CA ALA A 115 -13.36 6.55 16.79
C ALA A 115 -14.31 7.12 15.73
N LYS A 116 -14.25 8.43 15.45
CA LYS A 116 -15.09 9.06 14.42
C LYS A 116 -14.66 8.62 13.03
N SER A 117 -13.36 8.61 12.76
CA SER A 117 -12.82 8.15 11.48
C SER A 117 -13.14 6.66 11.21
N VAL A 118 -13.00 5.81 12.23
CA VAL A 118 -13.32 4.37 12.13
C VAL A 118 -14.81 4.18 11.89
N GLN A 119 -15.67 4.89 12.63
CA GLN A 119 -17.11 4.83 12.42
C GLN A 119 -17.49 5.29 11.01
N ARG A 120 -16.87 6.35 10.48
CA ARG A 120 -17.08 6.81 9.09
C ARG A 120 -16.70 5.72 8.10
N VAL A 121 -15.53 5.09 8.27
CA VAL A 121 -15.05 4.00 7.40
C VAL A 121 -16.02 2.83 7.41
N CYS A 122 -16.54 2.44 8.57
CA CYS A 122 -17.55 1.37 8.67
C CYS A 122 -18.88 1.77 8.01
N ASN A 123 -19.42 2.93 8.35
CA ASN A 123 -20.76 3.36 7.92
C ASN A 123 -20.84 3.58 6.40
N LEU A 124 -19.75 4.02 5.78
CA LEU A 124 -19.66 4.28 4.35
C LEU A 124 -19.03 3.10 3.58
N GLU A 125 -18.82 1.95 4.23
CA GLU A 125 -18.20 0.75 3.65
C GLU A 125 -16.84 0.99 2.98
N LEU A 126 -16.09 2.01 3.43
CA LEU A 126 -14.80 2.41 2.86
C LEU A 126 -13.67 1.42 3.14
N VAL A 127 -13.95 0.37 3.93
CA VAL A 127 -13.01 -0.74 4.18
C VAL A 127 -12.63 -1.50 2.92
N TYR A 128 -13.48 -1.44 1.88
CA TYR A 128 -13.28 -2.13 0.61
C TYR A 128 -12.58 -1.25 -0.44
N GLU A 129 -12.42 0.03 -0.14
CA GLU A 129 -11.79 0.97 -1.06
C GLU A 129 -10.31 0.68 -1.22
N ARG A 130 -9.86 0.78 -2.48
CA ARG A 130 -8.46 0.55 -2.83
C ARG A 130 -7.74 1.89 -2.93
N MET A 131 -7.05 2.27 -1.86
CA MET A 131 -6.18 3.45 -1.86
C MET A 131 -4.91 3.17 -2.66
N HIS A 132 -4.31 4.22 -3.21
CA HIS A 132 -3.14 4.14 -4.08
C HIS A 132 -1.98 4.99 -3.56
N CYS A 133 -0.75 4.54 -3.78
CA CYS A 133 0.44 5.31 -3.46
C CYS A 133 1.51 5.11 -4.54
N VAL A 134 2.30 6.17 -4.76
CA VAL A 134 3.43 6.16 -5.68
C VAL A 134 4.62 6.79 -4.98
N TYR A 135 5.79 6.16 -5.09
CA TYR A 135 7.06 6.79 -4.83
C TYR A 135 7.68 7.24 -6.14
N GLU A 136 8.05 8.52 -6.23
CA GLU A 136 8.72 9.09 -7.40
C GLU A 136 9.61 10.26 -6.94
N ASP A 137 10.85 10.31 -7.44
CA ASP A 137 11.81 11.41 -7.18
C ASP A 137 11.96 11.82 -5.70
N GLY A 138 12.02 10.84 -4.79
CA GLY A 138 12.19 11.12 -3.36
C GLY A 138 10.92 11.51 -2.63
N ARG A 139 9.77 11.50 -3.30
CA ARG A 139 8.47 11.87 -2.74
C ARG A 139 7.51 10.69 -2.76
N ILE A 140 6.64 10.66 -1.76
CA ILE A 140 5.54 9.70 -1.67
C ILE A 140 4.25 10.46 -1.94
N VAL A 141 3.48 10.02 -2.92
CA VAL A 141 2.22 10.65 -3.30
C VAL A 141 1.07 9.70 -3.15
N THR A 142 -0.03 10.18 -2.57
CA THR A 142 -1.19 9.36 -2.25
C THR A 142 -2.46 10.19 -2.11
N GLY A 143 -3.62 9.56 -1.97
CA GLY A 143 -4.92 10.24 -1.80
C GLY A 143 -5.70 9.76 -0.58
N ASP A 144 -6.83 10.42 -0.31
CA ASP A 144 -7.85 9.96 0.64
C ASP A 144 -9.22 9.74 -0.03
N PHE A 145 -10.22 9.42 0.79
CA PHE A 145 -11.58 9.15 0.35
C PHE A 145 -12.36 10.40 -0.09
N ASP A 146 -11.85 11.59 0.21
CA ASP A 146 -12.52 12.87 -0.04
C ASP A 146 -11.91 13.61 -1.24
N GLY A 147 -11.02 12.95 -2.00
CA GLY A 147 -10.35 13.55 -3.16
C GLY A 147 -9.25 14.53 -2.78
N ASN A 148 -8.70 14.45 -1.56
CA ASN A 148 -7.48 15.17 -1.22
C ASN A 148 -6.26 14.31 -1.60
N PHE A 149 -5.23 14.95 -2.15
CA PHE A 149 -3.95 14.32 -2.44
C PHE A 149 -2.88 14.87 -1.49
N TYR A 150 -1.92 14.01 -1.16
CA TYR A 150 -0.84 14.31 -0.23
C TYR A 150 0.49 13.94 -0.86
N VAL A 151 1.46 14.84 -0.69
CA VAL A 151 2.86 14.63 -1.04
C VAL A 151 3.66 14.63 0.26
N PHE A 152 4.39 13.56 0.53
CA PHE A 152 5.33 13.47 1.64
C PHE A 152 6.76 13.49 1.09
N GLY A 153 7.56 14.47 1.54
CA GLY A 153 8.97 14.64 1.17
C GLY A 153 9.93 13.95 2.15
N ARG A 154 11.23 13.97 1.81
CA ARG A 154 12.31 13.35 2.63
C ARG A 154 12.48 14.00 4.00
N ASP A 155 12.19 15.30 4.12
CA ASP A 155 12.45 16.08 5.33
C ASP A 155 11.22 16.23 6.25
N GLY A 156 10.22 15.35 6.08
CA GLY A 156 8.95 15.43 6.82
C GLY A 156 7.98 16.48 6.26
N GLU A 157 8.29 17.07 5.10
CA GLU A 157 7.39 17.92 4.35
C GLU A 157 6.09 17.18 4.03
N ARG A 158 4.95 17.82 4.27
CA ARG A 158 3.63 17.34 3.89
C ARG A 158 2.90 18.47 3.16
N VAL A 159 2.68 18.29 1.86
CA VAL A 159 1.83 19.18 1.07
C VAL A 159 0.53 18.47 0.75
N SER A 160 -0.59 19.20 0.74
CA SER A 160 -1.90 18.67 0.37
C SER A 160 -2.51 19.49 -0.75
N VAL A 161 -3.09 18.81 -1.74
CA VAL A 161 -3.80 19.44 -2.86
C VAL A 161 -5.21 18.90 -2.93
N LYS A 162 -6.21 19.78 -3.09
CA LYS A 162 -7.59 19.36 -3.26
C LYS A 162 -7.85 18.98 -4.72
N GLY A 163 -8.31 17.75 -4.93
CA GLY A 163 -8.77 17.25 -6.21
C GLY A 163 -10.27 17.42 -6.43
N GLU A 164 -10.67 17.21 -7.69
CA GLU A 164 -12.06 17.01 -8.10
C GLU A 164 -12.37 15.50 -8.18
N GLY A 165 -13.36 15.06 -7.39
CA GLY A 165 -13.84 13.68 -7.39
C GLY A 165 -12.89 12.65 -6.76
N VAL A 166 -13.20 11.37 -6.99
CA VAL A 166 -12.38 10.24 -6.53
C VAL A 166 -11.45 9.83 -7.67
N ALA A 167 -10.14 10.04 -7.49
CA ALA A 167 -9.13 9.66 -8.48
C ALA A 167 -7.96 8.92 -7.83
N LYS A 168 -7.30 8.09 -8.63
CA LYS A 168 -6.14 7.30 -8.22
C LYS A 168 -4.88 8.07 -8.53
N VAL A 169 -3.98 8.24 -7.56
CA VAL A 169 -2.64 8.76 -7.83
C VAL A 169 -1.88 7.74 -8.69
N ILE A 170 -1.30 8.21 -9.79
CA ILE A 170 -0.51 7.39 -10.71
C ILE A 170 0.92 7.89 -10.91
N GLY A 171 1.25 9.09 -10.43
CA GLY A 171 2.60 9.63 -10.51
C GLY A 171 2.73 11.02 -9.90
N CYS A 172 3.97 11.50 -9.85
CA CYS A 172 4.33 12.86 -9.52
C CYS A 172 5.52 13.29 -10.34
N ARG A 173 5.39 14.40 -11.06
CA ARG A 173 6.46 14.97 -11.88
C ARG A 173 6.67 16.42 -11.50
N GLU A 174 7.92 16.76 -11.18
CA GLU A 174 8.28 18.12 -10.76
C GLU A 174 7.41 18.62 -9.60
N ASN A 175 6.47 19.52 -9.85
CA ASN A 175 5.52 20.06 -8.88
C ASN A 175 4.06 19.69 -9.22
N GLU A 176 3.84 18.59 -9.95
CA GLU A 176 2.52 18.14 -10.34
C GLU A 176 2.26 16.71 -9.86
N ILE A 177 1.07 16.49 -9.29
CA ILE A 177 0.52 15.17 -9.02
C ILE A 177 -0.27 14.75 -10.24
N VAL A 178 -0.01 13.55 -10.75
CA VAL A 178 -0.78 12.94 -11.83
C VAL A 178 -1.77 11.95 -11.24
N VAL A 179 -3.05 12.14 -11.55
CA VAL A 179 -4.11 11.23 -11.10
C VAL A 179 -4.95 10.73 -12.27
N CYS A 180 -5.53 9.55 -12.10
CA CYS A 180 -6.44 8.92 -13.05
C CYS A 180 -7.81 8.72 -12.38
N GLY A 181 -8.82 9.44 -12.88
CA GLY A 181 -10.23 9.24 -12.59
C GLY A 181 -11.00 8.89 -13.87
N GLU A 182 -12.06 9.64 -14.19
CA GLU A 182 -12.70 9.59 -15.53
C GLU A 182 -11.77 10.09 -16.65
N SER A 183 -10.82 10.96 -16.29
CA SER A 183 -9.74 11.44 -17.15
C SER A 183 -8.44 11.53 -16.36
N ILE A 184 -7.32 11.74 -17.07
CA ILE A 184 -6.03 12.04 -16.45
C ILE A 184 -6.01 13.52 -16.09
N CYS A 185 -5.81 13.82 -14.82
CA CYS A 185 -5.73 15.19 -14.31
C CYS A 185 -4.36 15.45 -13.68
N TYR A 186 -3.94 16.71 -13.74
CA TYR A 186 -2.69 17.20 -13.18
C TYR A 186 -3.00 18.25 -12.12
N TYR A 187 -2.45 18.08 -10.93
CA TYR A 187 -2.67 18.99 -9.80
C TYR A 187 -1.34 19.58 -9.36
N LYS A 188 -1.24 20.91 -9.40
CA LYS A 188 -0.04 21.63 -8.95
C LYS A 188 0.08 21.56 -7.43
N VAL A 189 1.31 21.31 -6.98
CA VAL A 189 1.74 21.29 -5.60
C VAL A 189 2.42 22.64 -5.35
N GLU A 190 1.76 23.51 -4.59
CA GLU A 190 2.27 24.83 -4.18
C GLU A 190 2.99 24.77 -2.83
#